data_AF-A0A8B3D9Z0-F1
#
_entry.id   AF-A0A8B3D9Z0-F1
#
_cell.length_a   1.000
_cell.length_b   1.000
_cell.length_c   1.000
_cell.angle_alpha   90.00
_cell.angle_beta   90.00
_cell.angle_gamma   90.00
#
_symmetry.space_group_name_H-M   'P 1'
#
loop_
_entity.id
_entity.type
_entity.pdbx_description
1 polymer ?
#
loop_
_entity_poly.entity_id
_entity_poly.type
_entity_poly.pdbx_seq_one_letter_code
_entity_poly.pdbx_strand_id
1 'polypeptide(L)'
;YLVSKKNSNGTFYIEKNRISPSEELKEKLDDVIQSKEEMNLMSSDLVIPKEVIKDPWEFVGCSYCVVDLQNFLNNSLQGQISQFNSAVQTLAYTFGLINGPYQQTFTLKFAGGGSTTFEVKQVTNTYDFVIIKILQVVDESGNEIPLNRANANFKSLRIPSHDRWQIINNYLWRYRLSIPPTDGGVVTVTECPLAPQHNCW
;
A
#
# COMPACT_ATOMS: atom_id res chain seq x y z
N TYR A 1 -5.50 8.47 33.77
CA TYR A 1 -5.16 8.51 35.20
C TYR A 1 -6.17 9.39 35.90
N LEU A 2 -6.76 8.94 37.01
CA LEU A 2 -7.58 9.78 37.88
C LEU A 2 -6.63 10.43 38.88
N VAL A 3 -6.72 11.74 39.00
CA VAL A 3 -5.94 12.53 39.96
C VAL A 3 -6.88 12.91 41.08
N SER A 4 -6.68 12.32 42.27
CA SER A 4 -7.48 12.61 43.45
C SER A 4 -6.62 13.22 44.55
N LYS A 5 -7.18 14.22 45.23
CA LYS A 5 -6.57 14.84 46.40
C LYS A 5 -7.00 14.04 47.63
N LYS A 6 -6.05 13.40 48.32
CA LYS A 6 -6.31 12.61 49.53
C LYS A 6 -5.72 13.33 50.74
N ASN A 7 -6.50 13.46 51.82
CA ASN A 7 -6.01 14.01 53.09
C ASN A 7 -5.72 12.85 54.04
N SER A 8 -4.50 12.78 54.54
CA SER A 8 -4.12 11.88 55.62
C SER A 8 -3.31 12.68 56.64
N ASN A 9 -3.77 12.72 57.90
CA ASN A 9 -3.13 13.44 59.00
C ASN A 9 -2.78 14.91 58.68
N GLY A 10 -3.70 15.63 58.02
CA GLY A 10 -3.53 17.06 57.72
C GLY A 10 -2.59 17.37 56.55
N THR A 11 -2.00 16.36 55.93
CA THR A 11 -1.16 16.50 54.73
C THR A 11 -1.92 16.04 53.50
N PHE A 12 -1.86 16.84 52.42
CA PHE A 12 -2.53 16.51 51.17
C PHE A 12 -1.57 15.84 50.20
N TYR A 13 -1.98 14.69 49.65
CA TYR A 13 -1.24 13.95 48.65
C TYR A 13 -2.01 13.95 47.32
N ILE A 14 -1.26 13.95 46.22
CA ILE A 14 -1.79 13.71 44.88
C ILE A 14 -1.63 12.22 44.58
N GLU A 15 -2.73 11.49 44.59
CA GLU A 15 -2.75 10.08 44.17
C GLU A 15 -3.02 10.04 42.66
N LYS A 16 -2.10 9.43 41.90
CA LYS A 16 -2.27 9.18 40.46
C LYS A 16 -2.70 7.73 40.27
N ASN A 17 -4.00 7.51 40.20
CA ASN A 17 -4.53 6.18 39.98
C ASN A 17 -4.54 5.88 38.47
N ARG A 18 -3.83 4.82 38.07
CA ARG A 18 -3.85 4.32 36.69
C ARG A 18 -5.27 3.79 36.45
N ILE A 19 -5.99 4.42 35.53
CA ILE A 19 -7.31 3.93 35.14
C ILE A 19 -7.03 2.81 34.16
N SER A 20 -7.29 1.58 34.58
CA SER A 20 -7.34 0.46 33.65
C SER A 20 -8.58 0.64 32.77
N PRO A 21 -8.50 0.38 31.46
CA PRO A 21 -9.70 0.31 30.62
C PRO A 21 -10.70 -0.68 31.25
N SER A 22 -12.00 -0.37 31.17
CA SER A 22 -13.04 -1.31 31.60
C SER A 22 -12.88 -2.64 30.84
N GLU A 23 -13.34 -3.74 31.43
CA GLU A 23 -13.22 -5.05 30.77
C GLU A 23 -13.92 -5.05 29.40
N GLU A 24 -15.06 -4.36 29.30
CA GLU A 24 -15.78 -4.10 28.05
C GLU A 24 -14.96 -3.33 27.00
N LEU A 25 -14.12 -2.37 27.42
CA LEU A 25 -13.24 -1.65 26.50
C LEU A 25 -12.08 -2.53 26.03
N LYS A 26 -11.57 -3.44 26.88
CA LYS A 26 -10.54 -4.38 26.48
C LYS A 26 -11.06 -5.37 25.45
N GLU A 27 -12.22 -5.97 25.69
CA GLU A 27 -12.85 -6.92 24.77
C GLU A 27 -13.08 -6.31 23.38
N LYS A 28 -13.64 -5.10 23.31
CA LYS A 28 -13.83 -4.39 22.03
C LYS A 28 -12.51 -3.99 21.36
N LEU A 29 -11.44 -3.75 22.14
CA LEU A 29 -10.12 -3.46 21.60
C LEU A 29 -9.48 -4.72 21.01
N ASP A 30 -9.62 -5.85 21.70
CA ASP A 30 -9.15 -7.16 21.25
C ASP A 30 -9.86 -7.57 19.95
N ASP A 31 -11.17 -7.33 19.82
CA ASP A 31 -11.94 -7.56 18.58
C ASP A 31 -11.38 -6.77 17.38
N VAL A 32 -10.99 -5.52 17.59
CA VAL A 32 -10.39 -4.68 16.54
C VAL A 32 -8.99 -5.16 16.18
N ILE A 33 -8.19 -5.57 17.17
CA ILE A 33 -6.86 -6.13 16.93
C ILE A 33 -6.99 -7.42 16.12
N GLN A 34 -7.88 -8.33 16.52
CA GLN A 34 -8.11 -9.58 15.82
C GLN A 34 -8.59 -9.35 14.39
N SER A 35 -9.60 -8.49 14.18
CA SER A 35 -10.12 -8.18 12.84
C SER A 35 -9.03 -7.60 11.92
N LYS A 36 -8.13 -6.79 12.48
CA LYS A 36 -6.98 -6.24 11.75
C LYS A 36 -5.98 -7.34 11.37
N GLU A 37 -5.71 -8.27 12.28
CA GLU A 37 -4.82 -9.40 12.03
C GLU A 37 -5.38 -10.33 10.95
N GLU A 38 -6.67 -10.64 11.01
CA GLU A 38 -7.37 -11.44 9.99
C GLU A 38 -7.32 -10.77 8.61
N MET A 39 -7.55 -9.46 8.54
CA MET A 39 -7.42 -8.70 7.30
C MET A 39 -5.98 -8.73 6.75
N ASN A 40 -4.98 -8.60 7.63
CA ASN A 40 -3.57 -8.68 7.22
C ASN A 40 -3.21 -10.06 6.68
N LEU A 41 -3.62 -11.13 7.37
CA LEU A 41 -3.37 -12.51 6.95
C LEU A 41 -4.00 -12.78 5.58
N MET A 42 -5.28 -12.45 5.40
CA MET A 42 -5.95 -12.63 4.11
C MET A 42 -5.31 -11.81 2.99
N SER A 43 -4.92 -10.56 3.29
CA SER A 43 -4.23 -9.73 2.29
C SER A 43 -2.88 -10.29 1.86
N SER A 44 -2.18 -11.02 2.74
CA SER A 44 -0.88 -11.61 2.43
C SER A 44 -0.96 -12.78 1.44
N ASP A 45 -2.13 -13.42 1.35
CA ASP A 45 -2.42 -14.50 0.41
C ASP A 45 -3.04 -14.01 -0.91
N LEU A 46 -3.45 -12.75 -0.97
CA LEU A 46 -4.02 -12.18 -2.18
C LEU A 46 -2.96 -12.00 -3.28
N VAL A 47 -3.27 -12.57 -4.43
CA VAL A 47 -2.49 -12.43 -5.65
C VAL A 47 -3.33 -11.69 -6.68
N ILE A 48 -2.79 -10.58 -7.20
CA ILE A 48 -3.42 -9.78 -8.25
C ILE A 48 -3.42 -10.61 -9.54
N PRO A 49 -4.59 -10.95 -10.09
CA PRO A 49 -4.68 -11.75 -11.30
C PRO A 49 -4.29 -10.93 -12.54
N LYS A 50 -3.90 -11.62 -13.63
CA LYS A 50 -3.40 -10.96 -14.86
C LYS A 50 -4.48 -10.14 -15.57
N GLU A 51 -5.74 -10.47 -15.33
CA GLU A 51 -6.93 -9.77 -15.83
C GLU A 51 -7.09 -8.39 -15.16
N VAL A 52 -6.57 -8.22 -13.94
CA VAL A 52 -6.59 -6.94 -13.21
C VAL A 52 -5.35 -6.12 -13.56
N ILE A 53 -4.15 -6.72 -13.45
CA ILE A 53 -2.90 -6.09 -13.88
C ILE A 53 -2.10 -7.12 -14.69
N LYS A 54 -1.98 -6.86 -15.99
CA LYS A 54 -1.27 -7.74 -16.91
C LYS A 54 0.24 -7.73 -16.66
N ASP A 55 0.81 -6.54 -16.48
CA ASP A 55 2.24 -6.35 -16.28
C ASP A 55 2.56 -5.25 -15.24
N PRO A 56 3.50 -5.49 -14.31
CA PRO A 56 3.94 -4.47 -13.35
C PRO A 56 4.47 -3.17 -13.98
N TRP A 57 5.12 -3.22 -15.16
CA TRP A 57 5.63 -2.04 -15.87
C TRP A 57 4.54 -1.22 -16.55
N GLU A 58 3.43 -1.86 -16.93
CA GLU A 58 2.26 -1.17 -17.48
C GLU A 58 1.42 -0.51 -16.37
N PHE A 59 1.46 -1.07 -15.16
CA PHE A 59 0.73 -0.58 -14.00
C PHE A 59 1.17 0.82 -13.54
N VAL A 60 2.48 1.11 -13.54
CA VAL A 60 2.97 2.40 -13.04
C VAL A 60 2.55 3.53 -13.98
N GLY A 61 1.87 4.54 -13.41
CA GLY A 61 1.33 5.67 -14.17
C GLY A 61 0.04 5.36 -14.95
N CYS A 62 -0.58 4.20 -14.72
CA CYS A 62 -1.86 3.82 -15.29
C CYS A 62 -3.01 4.10 -14.31
N SER A 63 -3.76 5.18 -14.55
CA SER A 63 -4.85 5.59 -13.63
C SER A 63 -5.99 4.57 -13.56
N TYR A 64 -6.40 3.97 -14.68
CA TYR A 64 -7.44 2.95 -14.68
C TYR A 64 -6.99 1.67 -13.97
N CYS A 65 -5.71 1.28 -14.10
CA CYS A 65 -5.17 0.11 -13.40
C CYS A 65 -5.22 0.28 -11.86
N VAL A 66 -5.08 1.51 -11.35
CA VAL A 66 -5.25 1.79 -9.92
C VAL A 66 -6.70 1.57 -9.49
N VAL A 67 -7.67 1.96 -10.33
CA VAL A 67 -9.09 1.71 -10.07
C VAL A 67 -9.41 0.22 -10.11
N ASP A 68 -8.88 -0.52 -11.08
CA ASP A 68 -9.06 -1.97 -11.18
C ASP A 68 -8.46 -2.69 -9.97
N LEU A 69 -7.28 -2.28 -9.51
CA LEU A 69 -6.65 -2.79 -8.28
C LEU A 69 -7.48 -2.48 -7.04
N GLN A 70 -8.03 -1.26 -6.94
CA GLN A 70 -8.90 -0.86 -5.84
C GLN A 70 -10.18 -1.70 -5.79
N ASN A 71 -10.83 -1.90 -6.95
CA ASN A 71 -12.04 -2.73 -7.06
C ASN A 71 -11.72 -4.18 -6.70
N PHE A 72 -10.61 -4.72 -7.19
CA PHE A 72 -10.14 -6.05 -6.82
C PHE A 72 -9.93 -6.19 -5.31
N LEU A 73 -9.26 -5.23 -4.67
CA LEU A 73 -9.02 -5.23 -3.23
C LEU A 73 -10.34 -5.21 -2.44
N ASN A 74 -11.23 -4.28 -2.75
CA ASN A 74 -12.50 -4.12 -2.04
C ASN A 74 -13.40 -5.36 -2.21
N ASN A 75 -13.44 -5.95 -3.41
CA ASN A 75 -14.21 -7.17 -3.65
C ASN A 75 -13.60 -8.40 -2.96
N SER A 76 -12.26 -8.51 -2.95
CA SER A 76 -11.57 -9.68 -2.38
C SER A 76 -11.58 -9.70 -0.87
N LEU A 77 -11.59 -8.52 -0.22
CA LEU A 77 -11.58 -8.38 1.24
C LEU A 77 -12.90 -7.86 1.81
N GLN A 78 -13.98 -7.82 1.02
CA GLN A 78 -15.24 -7.17 1.40
C GLN A 78 -15.74 -7.59 2.79
N GLY A 79 -15.72 -8.89 3.08
CA GLY A 79 -16.16 -9.44 4.38
C GLY A 79 -15.30 -8.97 5.55
N GLN A 80 -13.98 -9.04 5.39
CA GLN A 80 -13.00 -8.66 6.42
C GLN A 80 -13.00 -7.16 6.64
N ILE A 81 -13.09 -6.36 5.57
CA ILE A 81 -13.21 -4.91 5.66
C ILE A 81 -14.52 -4.54 6.38
N SER A 82 -15.62 -5.23 6.10
CA SER A 82 -16.90 -5.02 6.79
C SER A 82 -16.81 -5.36 8.28
N GLN A 83 -16.16 -6.47 8.64
CA GLN A 83 -15.96 -6.88 10.04
C GLN A 83 -15.07 -5.90 10.79
N PHE A 84 -13.91 -5.56 10.24
CA PHE A 84 -12.99 -4.58 10.80
C PHE A 84 -13.67 -3.22 11.02
N ASN A 85 -14.41 -2.73 10.02
CA ASN A 85 -15.12 -1.47 10.15
C ASN A 85 -16.23 -1.50 11.20
N SER A 86 -16.92 -2.62 11.36
CA SER A 86 -17.94 -2.78 12.40
C SER A 86 -17.33 -2.73 13.79
N ALA A 87 -16.18 -3.39 14.00
CA ALA A 87 -15.45 -3.37 15.26
C ALA A 87 -14.91 -1.97 15.57
N VAL A 88 -14.31 -1.30 14.59
CA VAL A 88 -13.80 0.08 14.70
C VAL A 88 -14.93 1.07 15.00
N GLN A 89 -16.04 1.01 14.27
CA GLN A 89 -17.21 1.86 14.54
C GLN A 89 -17.78 1.62 15.94
N THR A 90 -17.83 0.37 16.39
CA THR A 90 -18.29 0.02 17.75
C THR A 90 -17.43 0.69 18.82
N LEU A 91 -16.09 0.67 18.69
CA LEU A 91 -15.20 1.42 19.57
C LEU A 91 -15.41 2.93 19.45
N ALA A 92 -15.58 3.44 18.22
CA ALA A 92 -15.79 4.85 17.94
C ALA A 92 -17.02 5.41 18.66
N TYR A 93 -18.16 4.74 18.50
CA TYR A 93 -19.43 5.13 19.09
C TYR A 93 -19.44 4.97 20.61
N THR A 94 -18.82 3.90 21.12
CA THR A 94 -18.84 3.61 22.56
C THR A 94 -17.97 4.61 23.35
N PHE A 95 -16.87 5.07 22.78
CA PHE A 95 -15.87 5.84 23.52
C PHE A 95 -15.58 7.22 22.93
N GLY A 96 -16.26 7.63 21.85
CA GLY A 96 -16.04 8.90 21.17
C GLY A 96 -14.62 9.03 20.58
N LEU A 97 -13.98 7.90 20.25
CA LEU A 97 -12.53 7.80 20.07
C LEU A 97 -12.00 8.09 18.66
N ILE A 98 -12.83 8.22 17.62
CA ILE A 98 -12.30 8.29 16.25
C ILE A 98 -12.37 9.69 15.67
N ASN A 99 -11.19 10.31 15.58
CA ASN A 99 -10.90 11.36 14.63
C ASN A 99 -10.18 10.76 13.42
N GLY A 100 -10.94 10.43 12.39
CA GLY A 100 -10.42 10.34 11.02
C GLY A 100 -10.45 8.96 10.35
N PRO A 101 -10.46 8.95 9.01
CA PRO A 101 -10.46 7.74 8.20
C PRO A 101 -9.20 6.90 8.39
N TYR A 102 -9.39 5.59 8.54
CA TYR A 102 -8.32 4.62 8.74
C TYR A 102 -7.39 4.55 7.52
N GLN A 103 -6.07 4.58 7.75
CA GLN A 103 -5.05 4.43 6.71
C GLN A 103 -4.22 3.17 6.96
N GLN A 104 -3.94 2.44 5.88
CA GLN A 104 -3.15 1.21 5.95
C GLN A 104 -2.34 1.01 4.67
N THR A 105 -1.21 0.32 4.81
CA THR A 105 -0.40 -0.13 3.68
C THR A 105 -0.65 -1.61 3.41
N PHE A 106 -0.88 -1.95 2.15
CA PHE A 106 -0.98 -3.33 1.67
C PHE A 106 0.18 -3.64 0.72
N THR A 107 0.66 -4.88 0.77
CA THR A 107 1.60 -5.43 -0.21
C THR A 107 0.97 -6.66 -0.84
N LEU A 108 0.73 -6.61 -2.14
CA LEU A 108 0.14 -7.70 -2.92
C LEU A 108 1.11 -8.20 -3.97
N LYS A 109 1.07 -9.51 -4.27
CA LYS A 109 1.87 -10.13 -5.34
C LYS A 109 1.10 -10.10 -6.66
N PHE A 110 1.81 -10.00 -7.78
CA PHE A 110 1.19 -10.21 -9.09
C PHE A 110 1.23 -11.69 -9.47
N ALA A 111 0.20 -12.18 -10.16
CA ALA A 111 0.17 -13.55 -10.69
C ALA A 111 1.30 -13.83 -11.70
N GLY A 112 1.78 -12.79 -12.40
CA GLY A 112 2.95 -12.86 -13.27
C GLY A 112 4.30 -12.81 -12.55
N GLY A 113 4.33 -12.67 -11.22
CA GLY A 113 5.54 -12.43 -10.44
C GLY A 113 5.77 -10.95 -10.14
N GLY A 114 6.56 -10.68 -9.09
CA GLY A 114 6.71 -9.34 -8.52
C GLY A 114 5.62 -8.97 -7.51
N SER A 115 5.59 -7.71 -7.10
CA SER A 115 4.65 -7.20 -6.10
C SER A 115 4.42 -5.69 -6.19
N THR A 116 3.34 -5.21 -5.59
CA THR A 116 3.13 -3.78 -5.34
C THR A 116 2.78 -3.52 -3.89
N THR A 117 3.33 -2.45 -3.35
CA THR A 117 3.01 -1.91 -2.03
C THR A 117 2.31 -0.56 -2.22
N PHE A 118 1.15 -0.39 -1.59
CA PHE A 118 0.33 0.81 -1.74
C PHE A 118 -0.39 1.17 -0.44
N GLU A 119 -0.66 2.46 -0.28
CA GLU A 119 -1.39 3.03 0.85
C GLU A 119 -2.86 3.21 0.46
N VAL A 120 -3.74 2.73 1.33
CA VAL A 120 -5.18 2.91 1.22
C VAL A 120 -5.71 3.75 2.37
N LYS A 121 -6.84 4.39 2.10
CA LYS A 121 -7.60 5.16 3.07
C LYS A 121 -9.05 4.72 3.04
N GLN A 122 -9.64 4.47 4.20
CA GLN A 122 -11.05 4.15 4.29
C GLN A 122 -11.89 5.37 3.87
N VAL A 123 -12.88 5.16 3.02
CA VAL A 123 -13.86 6.20 2.70
C VAL A 123 -14.84 6.32 3.87
N THR A 124 -14.97 7.54 4.40
CA THR A 124 -15.79 7.83 5.57
C THR A 124 -17.21 7.30 5.41
N ASN A 125 -17.73 6.62 6.44
CA ASN A 125 -19.06 6.01 6.49
C ASN A 125 -19.31 4.92 5.43
N THR A 126 -18.26 4.33 4.86
CA THR A 126 -18.38 3.19 3.94
C THR A 126 -17.45 2.06 4.37
N TYR A 127 -17.64 0.90 3.74
CA TYR A 127 -16.76 -0.25 3.85
C TYR A 127 -15.70 -0.29 2.74
N ASP A 128 -15.51 0.81 2.00
CA ASP A 128 -14.59 0.83 0.88
C ASP A 128 -13.26 1.48 1.26
N PHE A 129 -12.19 0.91 0.71
CA PHE A 129 -10.88 1.54 0.69
C PHE A 129 -10.63 2.21 -0.65
N VAL A 130 -9.97 3.37 -0.61
CA VAL A 130 -9.42 4.03 -1.79
C VAL A 130 -7.91 4.00 -1.75
N ILE A 131 -7.28 3.66 -2.88
CA ILE A 131 -5.82 3.71 -3.02
C ILE A 131 -5.42 5.18 -3.16
N ILE A 132 -4.67 5.69 -2.19
CA ILE A 132 -4.23 7.09 -2.16
C ILE A 132 -2.80 7.25 -2.67
N LYS A 133 -1.98 6.19 -2.62
CA LYS A 133 -0.59 6.25 -3.06
C LYS A 133 -0.04 4.88 -3.39
N ILE A 134 0.61 4.74 -4.55
CA ILE A 134 1.49 3.60 -4.83
C ILE A 134 2.86 3.91 -4.23
N LEU A 135 3.35 3.05 -3.34
CA LEU A 135 4.62 3.25 -2.64
C LEU A 135 5.77 2.54 -3.35
N GLN A 136 5.53 1.32 -3.83
CA GLN A 136 6.54 0.50 -4.49
C GLN A 136 5.90 -0.46 -5.48
N VAL A 137 6.62 -0.75 -6.55
CA VAL A 137 6.28 -1.82 -7.51
C VAL A 137 7.57 -2.55 -7.85
N VAL A 138 7.53 -3.88 -7.81
CA VAL A 138 8.65 -4.77 -8.14
C VAL A 138 8.18 -5.74 -9.21
N ASP A 139 8.99 -5.95 -10.25
CA ASP A 139 8.67 -6.91 -11.32
C ASP A 139 9.12 -8.34 -10.98
N GLU A 140 8.81 -9.29 -11.88
CA GLU A 140 9.20 -10.70 -11.76
C GLU A 140 10.72 -10.93 -11.67
N SER A 141 11.52 -10.00 -12.19
CA SER A 141 12.98 -10.07 -12.21
C SER A 141 13.62 -9.44 -10.96
N GLY A 142 12.80 -8.92 -10.03
CA GLY A 142 13.24 -8.24 -8.83
C GLY A 142 13.63 -6.78 -9.04
N ASN A 143 13.33 -6.20 -10.22
CA ASN A 143 13.55 -4.78 -10.44
C ASN A 143 12.48 -3.98 -9.72
N GLU A 144 12.90 -3.02 -8.91
CA GLU A 144 11.99 -1.99 -8.42
C GLU A 144 11.71 -0.98 -9.54
N ILE A 145 10.45 -0.86 -9.94
CA ILE A 145 10.01 -0.01 -11.03
C ILE A 145 9.98 1.45 -10.54
N PRO A 146 10.67 2.36 -11.23
CA PRO A 146 10.77 3.75 -10.79
C PRO A 146 9.45 4.49 -11.02
N LEU A 147 8.86 5.04 -9.95
CA LEU A 147 7.57 5.75 -10.00
C LEU A 147 7.64 7.18 -10.56
N ASN A 148 8.85 7.69 -10.80
CA ASN A 148 9.08 9.02 -11.35
C ASN A 148 10.42 9.05 -12.10
N ARG A 149 10.61 10.09 -12.92
CA ARG A 149 11.83 10.28 -13.73
C ARG A 149 13.11 10.31 -12.91
N ALA A 150 13.10 10.97 -11.75
CA ALA A 150 14.31 11.12 -10.92
C ALA A 150 14.80 9.76 -10.41
N ASN A 151 13.87 8.88 -10.00
CA ASN A 151 14.17 7.52 -9.56
C ASN A 151 14.50 6.57 -10.72
N ALA A 152 14.11 6.92 -11.95
CA ALA A 152 14.36 6.12 -13.14
C ALA A 152 15.76 6.38 -13.73
N ASN A 153 16.23 7.63 -13.68
CA ASN A 153 17.48 8.02 -14.33
C ASN A 153 18.68 7.31 -13.70
N PHE A 154 19.59 6.76 -14.52
CA PHE A 154 20.77 6.01 -14.10
C PHE A 154 20.50 4.76 -13.24
N LYS A 155 19.26 4.28 -13.17
CA LYS A 155 18.93 3.03 -12.48
C LYS A 155 19.46 1.83 -13.27
N SER A 156 20.05 0.87 -12.58
CA SER A 156 20.41 -0.43 -13.18
C SER A 156 19.24 -1.40 -13.08
N LEU A 157 18.90 -2.03 -14.20
CA LEU A 157 17.77 -2.95 -14.33
C LEU A 157 18.26 -4.29 -14.88
N ARG A 158 17.77 -5.38 -14.30
CA ARG A 158 17.93 -6.74 -14.82
C ARG A 158 16.88 -6.99 -15.90
N ILE A 159 17.31 -7.28 -17.11
CA ILE A 159 16.46 -7.57 -18.26
C ILE A 159 16.63 -9.05 -18.58
N PRO A 160 15.58 -9.88 -18.46
CA PRO A 160 15.75 -11.32 -18.66
C PRO A 160 15.67 -11.73 -20.14
N SER A 161 15.11 -10.89 -21.02
CA SER A 161 14.95 -11.19 -22.46
C SER A 161 14.76 -9.93 -23.31
N HIS A 162 14.90 -10.07 -24.63
CA HIS A 162 14.63 -9.01 -25.61
C HIS A 162 13.19 -8.50 -25.57
N ASP A 163 12.19 -9.38 -25.38
CA ASP A 163 10.79 -8.96 -25.30
C ASP A 163 10.54 -8.08 -24.07
N ARG A 164 11.17 -8.41 -22.93
CA ARG A 164 11.09 -7.58 -21.71
C ARG A 164 11.77 -6.23 -21.90
N TRP A 165 12.88 -6.19 -22.64
CA TRP A 165 13.55 -4.94 -22.99
C TRP A 165 12.58 -3.95 -23.67
N GLN A 166 11.79 -4.40 -24.65
CA GLN A 166 10.83 -3.55 -25.36
C GLN A 166 9.76 -2.97 -24.43
N ILE A 167 9.17 -3.80 -23.57
CA ILE A 167 8.15 -3.37 -22.60
C ILE A 167 8.70 -2.30 -21.65
N ILE A 168 9.90 -2.54 -21.11
CA ILE A 168 10.56 -1.63 -20.17
C ILE A 168 10.91 -0.30 -20.86
N ASN A 169 11.40 -0.35 -22.10
CA ASN A 169 11.71 0.87 -22.86
C ASN A 169 10.46 1.70 -23.18
N ASN A 170 9.34 1.06 -23.53
CA ASN A 170 8.06 1.75 -23.76
C ASN A 170 7.62 2.54 -22.51
N TYR A 171 7.85 1.98 -21.32
CA TYR A 171 7.61 2.68 -20.07
C TYR A 171 8.57 3.87 -19.86
N LEU A 172 9.88 3.63 -19.97
CA LEU A 172 10.92 4.63 -19.73
C LEU A 172 10.81 5.84 -20.70
N TRP A 173 10.26 5.62 -21.90
CA TRP A 173 10.03 6.67 -22.88
C TRP A 173 9.16 7.82 -22.36
N ARG A 174 8.22 7.53 -21.45
CA ARG A 174 7.38 8.55 -20.78
C ARG A 174 8.21 9.60 -20.04
N TYR A 175 9.44 9.24 -19.64
CA TYR A 175 10.39 10.09 -18.95
C TYR A 175 11.54 10.59 -19.82
N ARG A 176 11.50 10.32 -21.14
CA ARG A 176 12.62 10.54 -22.08
C ARG A 176 13.89 9.81 -21.62
N LEU A 177 13.72 8.57 -21.17
CA LEU A 177 14.79 7.67 -20.76
C LEU A 177 14.72 6.40 -21.61
N SER A 178 15.82 5.66 -21.69
CA SER A 178 15.88 4.38 -22.39
C SER A 178 16.96 3.46 -21.81
N ILE A 179 16.93 2.21 -22.22
CA ILE A 179 17.98 1.21 -22.04
C ILE A 179 18.43 0.72 -23.42
N PRO A 180 19.74 0.46 -23.64
CA PRO A 180 20.25 -0.02 -24.93
C PRO A 180 19.65 -1.39 -25.29
N PRO A 181 19.50 -1.72 -26.58
CA PRO A 181 19.06 -3.04 -27.03
C PRO A 181 19.88 -4.16 -26.40
N THR A 182 19.18 -5.18 -25.90
CA THR A 182 19.80 -6.33 -25.24
C THR A 182 18.93 -7.58 -25.37
N ASP A 183 19.56 -8.75 -25.41
CA ASP A 183 18.88 -10.05 -25.33
C ASP A 183 18.80 -10.59 -23.88
N GLY A 184 19.42 -9.87 -22.94
CA GLY A 184 19.37 -10.16 -21.51
C GLY A 184 20.57 -9.61 -20.73
N GLY A 185 20.49 -9.58 -19.40
CA GLY A 185 21.56 -9.14 -18.50
C GLY A 185 21.18 -7.94 -17.64
N VAL A 186 22.16 -7.16 -17.21
CA VAL A 186 21.94 -5.92 -16.44
C VAL A 186 22.32 -4.74 -17.31
N VAL A 187 21.41 -3.77 -17.41
CA VAL A 187 21.60 -2.53 -18.20
C VAL A 187 21.29 -1.32 -17.34
N THR A 188 21.91 -0.19 -17.66
CA THR A 188 21.67 1.08 -16.96
C THR A 188 20.78 1.97 -17.81
N VAL A 189 19.78 2.58 -17.18
CA VAL A 189 18.91 3.59 -17.81
C VAL A 189 19.70 4.85 -18.12
N THR A 190 19.58 5.36 -19.35
CA THR A 190 20.23 6.59 -19.80
C THR A 190 19.22 7.59 -20.36
N GLU A 191 19.63 8.86 -20.43
CA GLU A 191 18.82 9.88 -21.09
C GLU A 191 18.71 9.64 -22.60
N CYS A 192 17.53 9.96 -23.13
CA CYS A 192 17.31 10.01 -24.57
C CYS A 192 17.85 11.32 -25.15
N PRO A 193 18.69 11.29 -26.20
CA PRO A 193 19.16 12.53 -26.84
C PRO A 193 17.98 13.30 -27.47
N LEU A 194 17.95 14.62 -27.21
CA LEU A 194 16.91 15.55 -27.67
C LEU A 194 17.14 15.97 -29.14
N ALA A 195 16.88 15.11 -30.13
CA ALA A 195 16.95 15.51 -31.55
C ALA A 195 15.95 14.75 -32.45
N PRO A 196 15.45 15.35 -33.56
CA PRO A 196 14.13 15.06 -34.12
C PRO A 196 13.98 13.79 -34.96
N GLN A 197 15.00 12.93 -35.08
CA GLN A 197 14.99 11.83 -36.06
C GLN A 197 15.66 10.53 -35.61
N HIS A 198 15.94 10.36 -34.33
CA HIS A 198 16.47 9.09 -33.86
C HIS A 198 15.62 8.58 -32.71
N ASN A 199 14.97 7.44 -32.98
CA ASN A 199 14.56 6.49 -31.95
C ASN A 199 15.65 6.45 -30.87
N CYS A 200 15.26 6.31 -29.60
CA CYS A 200 16.23 5.84 -28.60
C CYS A 200 16.52 4.36 -28.83
N TRP A 201 17.03 4.08 -30.03
CA TRP A 201 17.16 2.79 -30.73
C TRP A 201 15.82 2.27 -31.27
#